data_AF-A0A6P0YM89-F1
#
_entry.id   AF-A0A6P0YM89-F1
#
_cell.length_a   1.000
_cell.length_b   1.000
_cell.length_c   1.000
_cell.angle_alpha   90.00
_cell.angle_beta   90.00
_cell.angle_gamma   90.00
#
_symmetry.space_group_name_H-M   'P 1'
#
loop_
_entity.id
_entity.type
_entity.pdbx_description
1 polymer ?
#
loop_
_entity_poly.entity_id
_entity_poly.type
_entity_poly.pdbx_seq_one_letter_code
_entity_poly.pdbx_strand_id
1 'polypeptide(L)' 'MGLPVVSSIHAGIPEAIIDGETGFLAQEKDGESLAKYILNLFENVELREQFSTLVRRRIET' A
#
# COMPACT_ATOMS: atom_id res chain seq x y z
N MET A 1 13.89 3.93 -5.98
CA MET A 1 13.11 4.47 -4.85
C MET A 1 11.88 3.61 -4.67
N GLY A 2 11.63 3.09 -3.47
CA GLY A 2 10.39 2.35 -3.17
C GLY A 2 9.26 3.33 -2.97
N LEU A 3 8.11 3.11 -3.60
CA LEU A 3 6.92 3.94 -3.45
C LEU A 3 5.90 3.14 -2.63
N PRO A 4 5.22 3.74 -1.64
CA PRO A 4 4.14 3.05 -0.95
C PRO A 4 3.01 2.74 -1.94
N VAL A 5 2.35 1.59 -1.78
CA VAL A 5 1.31 1.12 -2.70
C VAL A 5 -0.05 1.20 -2.03
N VAL A 6 -1.03 1.77 -2.74
CA VAL A 6 -2.46 1.68 -2.43
C VAL A 6 -3.14 1.09 -3.64
N SER A 7 -3.88 -0.01 -3.48
CA SER A 7 -4.57 -0.68 -4.58
C SER A 7 -5.87 -1.34 -4.12
N SER A 8 -6.68 -1.81 -5.06
CA SER A 8 -7.78 -2.71 -4.75
C SER A 8 -7.30 -4.16 -4.58
N ILE A 9 -8.05 -4.95 -3.82
CA ILE A 9 -7.95 -6.41 -3.77
C ILE A 9 -8.42 -6.96 -5.12
N HIS A 10 -7.49 -7.11 -6.06
CA HIS A 10 -7.77 -7.60 -7.40
C HIS A 10 -6.61 -8.44 -7.93
N ALA A 11 -6.91 -9.59 -8.55
CA ALA A 11 -5.93 -10.48 -9.17
C ALA A 11 -4.74 -10.81 -8.23
N GLY A 12 -3.52 -10.88 -8.75
CA GLY A 12 -2.29 -11.19 -8.00
C GLY A 12 -1.75 -10.05 -7.13
N ILE A 13 -2.46 -8.92 -7.00
CA ILE A 13 -2.01 -7.78 -6.18
C ILE A 13 -1.85 -8.16 -4.69
N PRO A 14 -2.76 -8.94 -4.07
CA PRO A 14 -2.59 -9.41 -2.69
C PRO A 14 -1.40 -10.38 -2.51
N GLU A 15 -0.82 -10.93 -3.58
CA GLU A 15 0.37 -11.78 -3.48
C GLU A 15 1.63 -10.93 -3.21
N ALA A 16 1.69 -9.75 -3.83
CA ALA A 16 2.79 -8.80 -3.69
C ALA A 16 2.66 -7.89 -2.45
N ILE A 17 1.43 -7.56 -2.03
CA ILE A 17 1.16 -6.57 -0.98
C ILE A 17 0.52 -7.23 0.25
N ILE A 18 1.08 -6.95 1.43
CA ILE A 18 0.47 -7.27 2.72
C ILE A 18 -0.22 -6.00 3.22
N ASP A 19 -1.55 -6.06 3.32
CA ASP A 19 -2.37 -4.93 3.78
C ASP A 19 -1.96 -4.47 5.18
N GLY A 20 -1.72 -3.17 5.35
CA GLY A 20 -1.27 -2.56 6.59
C GLY A 20 0.22 -2.75 6.91
N GLU A 21 0.97 -3.55 6.15
CA GLU A 21 2.41 -3.77 6.38
C GLU A 21 3.29 -3.24 5.24
N THR A 22 2.97 -3.59 3.99
CA THR A 22 3.75 -3.17 2.81
C THR A 22 2.96 -2.25 1.87
N GLY A 23 1.67 -2.04 2.15
CA GLY A 23 0.78 -1.19 1.39
C GLY A 23 -0.64 -1.24 1.97
N PHE A 24 -1.58 -0.59 1.30
CA PHE A 24 -3.00 -0.69 1.65
C PHE A 24 -3.81 -1.31 0.53
N LEU A 25 -4.75 -2.18 0.91
CA LEU A 25 -5.68 -2.83 0.01
C LEU A 25 -7.12 -2.41 0.33
N ALA A 26 -7.78 -1.79 -0.65
CA ALA A 26 -9.21 -1.47 -0.59
C ALA A 26 -10.04 -2.55 -1.30
N GLN A 27 -11.33 -2.64 -0.98
CA GLN A 27 -12.23 -3.48 -1.78
C GLN A 27 -12.37 -2.92 -3.20
N GLU A 28 -12.69 -3.79 -4.17
CA GLU A 28 -12.99 -3.31 -5.52
C GLU A 28 -14.17 -2.33 -5.50
N LYS A 29 -14.03 -1.24 -6.27
CA LYS A 29 -15.00 -0.13 -6.37
C LYS A 29 -15.21 0.67 -5.08
N ASP A 30 -14.40 0.44 -4.05
CA ASP A 30 -14.40 1.25 -2.82
C ASP A 30 -13.46 2.46 -2.96
N GLY A 31 -13.96 3.50 -3.61
CA GLY A 31 -13.24 4.76 -3.80
C GLY A 31 -13.00 5.54 -2.49
N GLU A 32 -13.87 5.38 -1.50
CA GLU A 32 -13.74 6.06 -0.21
C GLU A 32 -12.54 5.52 0.58
N SER A 33 -12.40 4.21 0.65
CA SER A 33 -11.24 3.58 1.29
C SER A 33 -9.94 3.92 0.57
N LEU A 34 -9.93 3.92 -0.77
CA LEU A 34 -8.77 4.35 -1.54
C LEU A 34 -8.35 5.78 -1.19
N ALA A 35 -9.29 6.73 -1.18
CA ALA A 35 -9.00 8.12 -0.84
C ALA A 35 -8.46 8.24 0.59
N LYS A 36 -9.08 7.54 1.55
CA LYS A 36 -8.62 7.50 2.94
C LYS A 36 -7.19 6.99 3.08
N TYR A 37 -6.84 5.91 2.38
CA TYR A 37 -5.49 5.34 2.44
C TYR A 37 -4.44 6.24 1.79
N ILE A 38 -4.77 6.88 0.67
CA ILE A 38 -3.91 7.86 0.04
C ILE A 38 -3.66 9.04 0.98
N LEU A 39 -4.72 9.58 1.60
CA LEU A 39 -4.60 10.69 2.56
C LEU A 39 -3.78 10.28 3.79
N ASN A 40 -3.99 9.09 4.34
CA ASN A 40 -3.20 8.59 5.46
C ASN A 40 -1.69 8.54 5.14
N LEU A 41 -1.33 8.02 3.96
CA LEU A 41 0.07 8.04 3.51
C LEU A 41 0.58 9.46 3.21
N PHE A 42 -0.31 10.35 2.75
CA PHE A 42 0.04 11.74 2.49
C PHE A 42 0.36 12.50 3.78
N GLU A 43 -0.40 12.26 4.84
CA GLU A 43 -0.26 12.94 6.13
C GLU A 43 0.81 12.30 7.02
N ASN A 44 1.06 10.99 6.88
CA ASN A 44 2.00 10.26 7.72
C ASN A 44 3.28 9.87 6.95
N VAL A 45 4.29 10.76 7.01
CA VAL A 45 5.59 10.56 6.34
C VAL A 45 6.32 9.32 6.86
N GLU A 46 6.26 9.05 8.16
CA GLU A 46 6.96 7.91 8.78
C GLU A 46 6.37 6.58 8.29
N LEU A 47 5.05 6.47 8.25
CA LEU A 47 4.35 5.33 7.67
C LEU A 47 4.68 5.15 6.18
N ARG A 48 4.79 6.27 5.45
CA ARG A 48 5.16 6.27 4.03
C ARG A 48 6.55 5.66 3.80
N GLU A 49 7.53 6.07 4.59
CA GLU A 49 8.91 5.56 4.50
C GLU A 49 9.00 4.10 4.93
N GLN A 50 8.27 3.73 5.99
CA GLN A 50 8.18 2.34 6.44
C GLN A 50 7.66 1.44 5.31
N PHE A 51 6.52 1.78 4.72
CA PHE A 51 5.91 0.97 3.64
C PHE A 51 6.82 0.90 2.42
N SER A 52 7.43 2.02 2.03
CA SER A 52 8.38 2.10 0.91
C SER A 52 9.57 1.14 1.09
N THR A 53 10.05 1.00 2.33
CA THR A 53 11.18 0.13 2.67
C THR A 53 10.78 -1.34 2.69
N LEU A 54 9.65 -1.65 3.33
CA LEU A 54 9.19 -3.03 3.48
C LEU A 54 8.76 -3.65 2.14
N VAL A 55 8.02 -2.91 1.32
CA VAL A 55 7.57 -3.41 0.00
C VAL A 55 8.77 -3.69 -0.90
N ARG A 56 9.81 -2.84 -0.86
CA ARG A 56 11.02 -3.03 -1.65
C ARG A 56 11.75 -4.32 -1.26
N ARG A 57 11.95 -4.56 0.04
CA ARG A 57 12.60 -5.79 0.53
C ARG A 57 11.84 -7.04 0.09
N ARG A 58 10.51 -6.99 0.05
CA ARG A 58 9.66 -8.12 -0.33
C ARG A 58 9.79 -8.46 -1.81
N ILE A 59 9.84 -7.47 -2.70
CA ILE A 59 9.89 -7.70 -4.15
C ILE A 59 11.31 -8.08 -4.62
N GLU A 60 12.35 -7.66 -3.90
CA GLU A 60 13.74 -7.96 -4.24
C GLU A 60 14.21 -9.37 -3.80
N THR A 61 13.31 -10.21 -3.25
CA THR A 61 13.58 -11.60 -2.83
C THR A 61 13.00 -12.60 -3.83
#